data_AF-A0A5B8CDQ8-F1
#
_entry.id   AF-A0A5B8CDQ8-F1
#
_cell.length_a   1.000
_cell.length_b   1.000
_cell.length_c   1.000
_cell.angle_alpha   90.00
_cell.angle_beta   90.00
_cell.angle_gamma   90.00
#
_symmetry.space_group_name_H-M   'P 1'
#
loop_
_entity.id
_entity.type
_entity.pdbx_description
1 polymer ?
#
loop_
_entity_poly.entity_id
_entity_poly.type
_entity_poly.pdbx_seq_one_letter_code
_entity_poly.pdbx_strand_id
1 'polypeptide(L)'
;MTTATPHCPDLPAVYFTRDYGERAIRAALKEGRLIQVRRGAYIEAMPGEAPWALRERLLLGRCVAVASQLSSGHVLSHTTAAQLHGCALWTMDDDVHVCQEARAANSRSPMLRRHSVPLSGADVTTISGLPVTTLERTIEDCALTLHPRDGLVVADSGLRILTRPDRWHRPDSLRRIREVRQQLQIRLVRRRGHRGIRTARAVLAHADPFAESAPESVLRWIALSRGLPMPVAQLRVETSRGVFFSDLGWILRELDGAGSVLRSITFHAEFDGRVKYLGPRASTPRRPSWPRSCGNTPCASRVTRFDGSSPRIYAPSRRRFVACAAPSRPRSSTDSGRWERCCPVPPGDADGRRSTDTASPAIWWRC
;
A
#
# COMPACT_ATOMS: atom_id res chain seq x y z
N MET A 1 14.19 6.85 12.95
CA MET A 1 12.90 6.72 13.65
C MET A 1 12.20 5.52 13.04
N THR A 2 11.99 4.49 13.84
CA THR A 2 11.34 3.25 13.45
C THR A 2 9.89 3.59 13.10
N THR A 3 9.55 3.52 11.82
CA THR A 3 8.18 3.67 11.33
C THR A 3 7.42 2.48 11.90
N ALA A 4 6.68 2.74 12.98
CA ALA A 4 6.00 1.69 13.74
C ALA A 4 5.18 0.83 12.77
N THR A 5 5.29 -0.49 12.91
CA THR A 5 4.43 -1.43 12.18
C THR A 5 2.99 -0.97 12.37
N PRO A 6 2.19 -0.88 11.29
CA PRO A 6 0.81 -0.46 11.43
C PRO A 6 0.09 -1.38 12.41
N HIS A 7 -0.63 -0.80 13.36
CA HIS A 7 -1.32 -1.51 14.44
C HIS A 7 -2.80 -1.17 14.41
N CYS A 8 -3.63 -2.08 14.96
CA CYS A 8 -5.06 -1.85 15.07
C CYS A 8 -5.33 -0.58 15.89
N PRO A 9 -6.19 0.34 15.43
CA PRO A 9 -6.46 1.58 16.15
C PRO A 9 -7.34 1.35 17.38
N ASP A 10 -7.19 2.23 18.38
CA ASP A 10 -8.09 2.29 19.51
C ASP A 10 -9.47 2.80 19.08
N LEU A 11 -10.52 2.10 19.50
CA LEU A 11 -11.89 2.49 19.17
C LEU A 11 -12.41 3.56 20.15
N PRO A 12 -13.05 4.64 19.66
CA PRO A 12 -13.65 5.63 20.55
C PRO A 12 -14.88 5.04 21.25
N ALA A 13 -15.14 5.51 22.48
CA ALA A 13 -16.40 5.24 23.14
C ALA A 13 -17.58 5.82 22.33
N VAL A 14 -18.61 5.01 22.13
CA VAL A 14 -19.83 5.43 21.43
C VAL A 14 -21.00 5.46 22.41
N TYR A 15 -21.66 6.62 22.48
CA TYR A 15 -22.83 6.86 23.29
C TYR A 15 -24.07 6.73 22.42
N PHE A 16 -25.02 5.89 22.80
CA PHE A 16 -26.28 5.73 22.07
C PHE A 16 -27.44 6.45 22.74
N THR A 17 -28.36 6.99 21.93
CA THR A 17 -29.60 7.61 22.44
C THR A 17 -30.44 6.62 23.25
N ARG A 18 -30.44 5.33 22.88
CA ARG A 18 -31.19 4.28 23.60
C ARG A 18 -30.66 4.03 25.02
N ASP A 19 -29.40 4.34 25.29
CA ASP A 19 -28.76 4.08 26.59
C ASP A 19 -28.84 5.30 27.52
N TYR A 20 -28.72 6.51 26.98
CA TYR A 20 -28.63 7.76 27.76
C TYR A 20 -29.88 8.66 27.68
N GLY A 21 -30.83 8.35 26.79
CA GLY A 21 -32.05 9.12 26.56
C GLY A 21 -31.85 10.40 25.73
N GLU A 22 -32.92 10.84 25.07
CA GLU A 22 -32.86 11.98 24.14
C GLU A 22 -32.50 13.31 24.81
N ARG A 23 -32.98 13.54 26.03
CA ARG A 23 -32.78 14.80 26.75
C ARG A 23 -31.30 15.04 27.08
N ALA A 24 -30.62 14.01 27.59
CA ALA A 24 -29.20 14.09 27.94
C ALA A 24 -28.32 14.27 26.69
N ILE A 25 -28.60 13.52 25.63
CA ILE A 25 -27.89 13.66 24.34
C ILE A 25 -28.09 15.06 23.75
N ARG A 26 -29.31 15.60 23.76
CA ARG A 26 -29.60 16.94 23.21
C ARG A 26 -28.86 18.03 23.99
N ALA A 27 -28.79 17.93 25.33
CA ALA A 27 -28.02 18.85 26.15
C ALA A 27 -26.51 18.79 25.81
N ALA A 28 -25.94 17.58 25.72
CA ALA A 28 -24.53 17.38 25.40
C ALA A 28 -24.15 17.84 23.99
N LEU A 29 -25.04 17.68 23.00
CA LEU A 29 -24.87 18.24 21.66
C LEU A 29 -24.88 19.77 21.65
N LYS A 30 -25.80 20.39 22.40
CA LYS A 30 -25.88 21.86 22.51
C LYS A 30 -24.62 22.45 23.15
N GLU A 31 -24.02 21.73 24.09
CA GLU A 31 -22.77 22.09 24.75
C GLU A 31 -21.51 21.73 23.94
N GLY A 32 -21.66 21.09 22.78
CA GLY A 32 -20.53 20.69 21.93
C GLY A 32 -19.68 19.54 22.49
N ARG A 33 -20.16 18.82 23.51
CA ARG A 33 -19.44 17.69 24.13
C ARG A 33 -19.52 16.39 23.32
N LEU A 34 -20.56 16.26 22.49
CA LEU A 34 -20.75 15.10 21.63
C LEU A 34 -20.77 15.50 20.16
N ILE A 35 -20.26 14.61 19.31
CA ILE A 35 -20.32 14.71 17.86
C ILE A 35 -21.10 13.51 17.33
N GLN A 36 -22.08 13.76 16.47
CA GLN A 36 -22.87 12.70 15.87
C GLN A 36 -22.05 11.94 14.82
N VAL A 37 -21.91 10.63 14.99
CA VAL A 37 -21.28 9.73 14.00
C VAL A 37 -22.31 9.06 13.11
N ARG A 38 -23.49 8.75 13.66
CA ARG A 38 -24.63 8.12 12.99
C ARG A 38 -25.91 8.50 13.73
N ARG A 39 -27.09 8.38 13.09
CA ARG A 39 -28.37 8.59 13.78
C ARG A 39 -28.43 7.75 15.06
N GLY A 40 -28.63 8.43 16.19
CA GLY A 40 -28.71 7.80 17.51
C GLY A 40 -27.38 7.31 18.11
N ALA A 41 -26.23 7.67 17.53
CA ALA A 41 -24.90 7.30 18.01
C ALA A 41 -23.92 8.48 17.93
N TYR A 42 -23.14 8.67 18.99
CA TYR A 42 -22.31 9.85 19.20
C TYR A 42 -20.96 9.48 19.81
N ILE A 43 -19.93 10.26 19.54
CA ILE A 43 -18.62 10.18 20.20
C ILE A 43 -18.33 11.47 20.96
N GLU A 44 -17.41 11.42 21.91
CA GLU A 44 -16.94 12.60 22.61
C GLU A 44 -16.12 13.54 21.68
N ALA A 45 -16.43 14.82 21.76
CA ALA A 45 -15.67 15.87 21.09
C ALA A 45 -14.33 16.07 21.81
N MET A 46 -13.24 16.17 21.06
CA MET A 46 -11.92 16.50 21.62
C MET A 46 -11.48 17.88 21.12
N PRO A 47 -11.51 18.92 21.97
CA PRO A 47 -11.08 20.25 21.59
C PRO A 47 -9.62 20.27 21.11
N GLY A 48 -9.35 21.00 20.03
CA GLY A 48 -7.99 21.14 19.47
C GLY A 48 -7.51 19.94 18.66
N GLU A 49 -8.35 18.94 18.42
CA GLU A 49 -8.03 17.80 17.58
C GLU A 49 -7.77 18.22 16.12
N ALA A 50 -6.69 17.69 15.53
CA ALA A 50 -6.38 17.95 14.13
C ALA A 50 -7.46 17.37 13.21
N PRO A 51 -7.80 18.02 12.07
CA PRO A 51 -8.90 17.57 11.21
C PRO A 51 -8.78 16.12 10.71
N TRP A 52 -7.57 15.63 10.48
CA TRP A 52 -7.33 14.26 10.04
C TRP A 52 -7.59 13.24 11.15
N ALA A 53 -7.21 13.56 12.40
CA ALA A 53 -7.44 12.71 13.57
C ALA A 53 -8.92 12.65 13.91
N LEU A 54 -9.62 13.79 13.84
CA LEU A 54 -11.07 13.85 13.99
C LEU A 54 -11.77 13.00 12.93
N ARG A 55 -11.35 13.09 11.66
CA ARG A 55 -11.94 12.29 10.58
C ARG A 55 -11.76 10.79 10.83
N GLU A 56 -10.59 10.37 11.26
CA GLU A 56 -10.30 8.99 11.66
C GLU A 56 -11.18 8.53 12.83
N ARG A 57 -11.25 9.30 13.92
CA ARG A 57 -12.11 9.01 15.08
C ARG A 57 -13.59 8.93 14.72
N LEU A 58 -14.08 9.82 13.87
CA LEU A 58 -15.47 9.77 13.39
C LEU A 58 -15.74 8.47 12.63
N LEU A 59 -14.81 8.02 11.77
CA LEU A 59 -14.95 6.76 11.05
C LEU A 59 -14.92 5.55 11.99
N LEU A 60 -14.01 5.49 12.94
CA LEU A 60 -13.94 4.42 13.93
C LEU A 60 -15.21 4.38 14.80
N GLY A 61 -15.72 5.56 15.21
CA GLY A 61 -17.00 5.67 15.91
C GLY A 61 -18.19 5.21 15.06
N ARG A 62 -18.18 5.48 13.75
CA ARG A 62 -19.18 4.93 12.82
C ARG A 62 -19.10 3.40 12.73
N CYS A 63 -17.90 2.81 12.76
CA CYS A 63 -17.74 1.36 12.73
C CYS A 63 -18.43 0.70 13.93
N VAL A 64 -18.16 1.20 15.13
CA VAL A 64 -18.80 0.75 16.37
C VAL A 64 -20.31 0.96 16.31
N ALA A 65 -20.75 2.15 15.90
CA ALA A 65 -22.18 2.47 15.79
C ALA A 65 -22.91 1.54 14.82
N VAL A 66 -22.34 1.27 13.65
CA VAL A 66 -22.91 0.34 12.66
C VAL A 66 -22.97 -1.07 13.25
N ALA A 67 -21.90 -1.53 13.89
CA ALA A 67 -21.85 -2.86 14.47
C ALA A 67 -22.91 -3.09 15.55
N SER A 68 -23.18 -2.07 16.37
CA SER A 68 -24.18 -2.14 17.44
C SER A 68 -25.63 -1.86 17.01
N GLN A 69 -25.85 -1.35 15.80
CA GLN A 69 -27.19 -0.95 15.31
C GLN A 69 -27.73 -1.83 14.19
N LEU A 70 -26.88 -2.58 13.47
CA LEU A 70 -27.35 -3.51 12.46
C LEU A 70 -27.90 -4.78 13.12
N SER A 71 -29.15 -5.11 12.81
CA SER A 71 -29.82 -6.32 13.30
C SER A 71 -29.47 -7.59 12.51
N SER A 72 -28.99 -7.43 11.27
CA SER A 72 -28.58 -8.55 10.42
C SER A 72 -27.11 -8.88 10.64
N GLY A 73 -26.78 -10.16 10.51
CA GLY A 73 -25.39 -10.63 10.47
C GLY A 73 -24.59 -9.83 9.44
N HIS A 74 -23.44 -9.31 9.87
CA HIS A 74 -22.60 -8.45 9.06
C HIS A 74 -21.14 -8.60 9.50
N VAL A 75 -20.24 -8.30 8.55
CA VAL A 75 -18.79 -8.29 8.77
C VAL A 75 -18.24 -7.01 8.17
N LEU A 76 -17.48 -6.22 8.94
CA LEU A 76 -16.80 -5.04 8.44
C LEU A 76 -15.74 -5.45 7.41
N SER A 77 -15.70 -4.78 6.26
CA SER A 77 -14.89 -5.22 5.11
C SER A 77 -14.23 -4.05 4.36
N HIS A 78 -13.47 -4.35 3.31
CA HIS A 78 -12.85 -3.35 2.42
C HIS A 78 -12.04 -2.27 3.17
N THR A 79 -12.17 -1.00 2.82
CA THR A 79 -11.45 0.13 3.42
C THR A 79 -11.70 0.27 4.92
N THR A 80 -12.91 -0.05 5.39
CA THR A 80 -13.23 -0.09 6.82
C THR A 80 -12.41 -1.16 7.54
N ALA A 81 -12.40 -2.39 7.02
CA ALA A 81 -11.57 -3.45 7.59
C ALA A 81 -10.08 -3.11 7.50
N ALA A 82 -9.63 -2.52 6.39
CA ALA A 82 -8.24 -2.10 6.21
C ALA A 82 -7.83 -1.12 7.31
N GLN A 83 -8.67 -0.13 7.61
CA GLN A 83 -8.43 0.82 8.71
C GLN A 83 -8.36 0.11 10.07
N LEU A 84 -9.28 -0.82 10.35
CA LEU A 84 -9.29 -1.57 11.62
C LEU A 84 -8.08 -2.50 11.79
N HIS A 85 -7.54 -3.05 10.70
CA HIS A 85 -6.25 -3.78 10.71
C HIS A 85 -5.04 -2.86 10.86
N GLY A 86 -5.22 -1.54 10.80
CA GLY A 86 -4.16 -0.55 10.83
C GLY A 86 -3.52 -0.27 9.47
N CYS A 87 -4.07 -0.76 8.35
CA CYS A 87 -3.52 -0.48 7.03
C CYS A 87 -3.57 1.02 6.70
N ALA A 88 -2.53 1.50 6.03
CA ALA A 88 -2.54 2.83 5.43
C ALA A 88 -3.62 2.93 4.34
N LEU A 89 -4.25 4.10 4.23
CA LEU A 89 -5.21 4.44 3.19
C LEU A 89 -4.75 5.73 2.49
N TRP A 90 -4.92 5.80 1.17
CA TRP A 90 -4.71 7.04 0.42
C TRP A 90 -5.95 7.93 0.45
N THR A 91 -7.09 7.33 0.14
CA THR A 91 -8.41 7.97 0.23
C THR A 91 -9.17 7.31 1.36
N MET A 92 -9.57 8.08 2.37
CA MET A 92 -10.55 7.62 3.35
C MET A 92 -11.96 7.80 2.78
N ASP A 93 -12.73 6.72 2.72
CA ASP A 93 -14.16 6.79 2.44
C ASP A 93 -14.87 7.30 3.71
N ASP A 94 -15.95 8.07 3.54
CA ASP A 94 -16.78 8.52 4.65
C ASP A 94 -17.82 7.47 5.05
N ASP A 95 -18.07 6.49 4.19
CA ASP A 95 -18.98 5.38 4.43
C ASP A 95 -18.30 4.21 5.17
N VAL A 96 -19.07 3.50 6.01
CA VAL A 96 -18.66 2.21 6.59
C VAL A 96 -18.98 1.08 5.61
N HIS A 97 -18.00 0.24 5.32
CA HIS A 97 -18.14 -0.91 4.42
C HIS A 97 -18.46 -2.18 5.21
N VAL A 98 -19.55 -2.85 4.84
CA VAL A 98 -19.97 -4.13 5.43
C VAL A 98 -20.25 -5.17 4.35
N CYS A 99 -19.88 -6.41 4.62
CA CYS A 99 -20.33 -7.58 3.88
C CYS A 99 -21.50 -8.25 4.61
N GLN A 100 -22.54 -8.63 3.86
CA GLN A 100 -23.69 -9.37 4.36
C GLN A 100 -24.03 -10.52 3.41
N GLU A 101 -24.40 -11.68 3.96
CA GLU A 101 -24.73 -12.88 3.17
C GLU A 101 -26.05 -12.72 2.41
N ALA A 102 -27.09 -12.20 3.07
CA ALA A 102 -28.35 -11.88 2.43
C ALA A 102 -28.27 -10.50 1.78
N ARG A 103 -28.85 -10.35 0.58
CA ARG A 103 -29.08 -9.06 -0.05
C ARG A 103 -30.10 -8.30 0.81
N ALA A 104 -29.63 -7.50 1.76
CA ALA A 104 -30.49 -6.64 2.54
C ALA A 104 -31.38 -5.81 1.60
N ALA A 105 -32.66 -5.64 1.95
CA ALA A 105 -33.56 -4.76 1.21
C ALA A 105 -32.86 -3.42 0.95
N ASN A 106 -33.13 -2.82 -0.22
CA ASN A 106 -32.44 -1.68 -0.83
C ASN A 106 -32.58 -0.34 -0.05
N SER A 107 -32.55 -0.40 1.28
CA SER A 107 -32.47 0.73 2.18
C SER A 107 -31.10 1.38 2.01
N ARG A 108 -31.08 2.49 1.26
CA ARG A 108 -29.96 3.43 1.23
C ARG A 108 -29.82 4.01 2.63
N SER A 109 -28.95 3.41 3.43
CA SER A 109 -28.52 3.98 4.70
C SER A 109 -27.38 4.94 4.39
N PRO A 110 -27.50 6.25 4.68
CA PRO A 110 -26.36 7.16 4.58
C PRO A 110 -25.19 6.61 5.40
N MET A 111 -23.95 6.82 4.93
CA MET A 111 -22.73 6.41 5.64
C MET A 111 -22.52 4.89 5.76
N LEU A 112 -23.19 4.08 4.93
CA LEU A 112 -23.09 2.62 4.96
C LEU A 112 -23.11 2.02 3.54
N ARG A 113 -22.02 1.36 3.17
CA ARG A 113 -21.85 0.62 1.93
C ARG A 113 -21.99 -0.87 2.20
N ARG A 114 -22.96 -1.51 1.54
CA ARG A 114 -23.22 -2.94 1.66
C ARG A 114 -22.66 -3.69 0.46
N HIS A 115 -21.90 -4.74 0.74
CA HIS A 115 -21.36 -5.69 -0.21
C HIS A 115 -22.04 -7.03 0.00
N SER A 116 -22.38 -7.72 -1.09
CA SER A 116 -22.91 -9.08 -1.05
C SER A 116 -21.90 -9.98 -1.73
N VAL A 117 -20.97 -10.50 -0.92
CA VAL A 117 -19.94 -11.43 -1.36
C VAL A 117 -19.91 -12.56 -0.35
N PRO A 118 -19.91 -13.83 -0.79
CA PRO A 118 -19.77 -14.96 0.13
C PRO A 118 -18.52 -14.82 1.01
N LEU A 119 -18.71 -14.99 2.32
CA LEU A 119 -17.67 -15.08 3.32
C LEU A 119 -17.73 -16.48 3.93
N SER A 120 -16.60 -17.16 4.00
CA SER A 120 -16.47 -18.34 4.86
C SER A 120 -16.04 -17.90 6.26
N GLY A 121 -16.23 -18.74 7.28
CA GLY A 121 -15.73 -18.45 8.63
C GLY A 121 -14.21 -18.19 8.68
N ALA A 122 -13.44 -18.75 7.75
CA ALA A 122 -11.99 -18.53 7.63
C ALA A 122 -11.62 -17.14 7.06
N ASP A 123 -12.59 -16.42 6.48
CA ASP A 123 -12.41 -15.06 5.98
C ASP A 123 -12.81 -14.00 7.01
N VAL A 124 -13.21 -14.40 8.22
CA VAL A 124 -13.69 -13.51 9.30
C VAL A 124 -12.79 -13.64 10.53
N THR A 125 -12.50 -12.50 11.14
CA THR A 125 -11.78 -12.37 12.42
C THR A 125 -12.46 -11.31 13.28
N THR A 126 -11.95 -11.10 14.50
CA THR A 126 -12.48 -10.12 15.43
C THR A 126 -11.40 -9.11 15.79
N ILE A 127 -11.68 -7.82 15.64
CA ILE A 127 -10.82 -6.73 16.09
C ILE A 127 -11.61 -5.86 17.06
N SER A 128 -11.13 -5.73 18.30
CA SER A 128 -11.76 -4.90 19.33
C SER A 128 -13.26 -5.19 19.50
N GLY A 129 -13.64 -6.46 19.41
CA GLY A 129 -15.03 -6.94 19.53
C GLY A 129 -15.88 -6.80 18.26
N LEU A 130 -15.35 -6.22 17.18
CA LEU A 130 -16.06 -6.07 15.90
C LEU A 130 -15.76 -7.25 14.96
N PRO A 131 -16.76 -7.81 14.26
CA PRO A 131 -16.51 -8.80 13.21
C PRO A 131 -15.92 -8.10 11.98
N VAL A 132 -14.73 -8.50 11.56
CA VAL A 132 -13.97 -7.89 10.46
C VAL A 132 -13.48 -8.98 9.51
N THR A 133 -13.37 -8.70 8.21
CA THR A 133 -12.69 -9.61 7.29
C THR A 133 -11.23 -9.80 7.72
N THR A 134 -10.65 -11.01 7.55
CA THR A 134 -9.21 -11.22 7.79
C THR A 134 -8.36 -10.25 6.97
N LEU A 135 -7.10 -10.02 7.35
CA LEU A 135 -6.25 -9.07 6.65
C LEU A 135 -6.03 -9.50 5.18
N GLU A 136 -5.84 -10.78 4.94
CA GLU A 136 -5.72 -11.37 3.60
C GLU A 136 -6.97 -11.11 2.76
N ARG A 137 -8.16 -11.37 3.34
CA ARG A 137 -9.44 -11.12 2.68
C ARG A 137 -9.64 -9.63 2.39
N THR A 138 -9.25 -8.77 3.34
CA THR A 138 -9.34 -7.32 3.23
C THR A 138 -8.46 -6.79 2.08
N ILE A 139 -7.23 -7.30 1.96
CA ILE A 139 -6.32 -6.96 0.86
C ILE A 139 -6.94 -7.36 -0.49
N GLU A 140 -7.51 -8.57 -0.59
CA GLU A 140 -8.18 -9.05 -1.81
C GLU A 140 -9.35 -8.15 -2.21
N ASP A 141 -10.27 -7.91 -1.27
CA ASP A 141 -11.48 -7.12 -1.51
C ASP A 141 -11.11 -5.70 -1.95
N CYS A 142 -10.11 -5.08 -1.32
CA CYS A 142 -9.59 -3.77 -1.71
C CYS A 142 -8.93 -3.79 -3.08
N ALA A 143 -8.09 -4.79 -3.37
CA ALA A 143 -7.41 -4.91 -4.67
C ALA A 143 -8.39 -5.17 -5.83
N LEU A 144 -9.53 -5.80 -5.55
CA LEU A 144 -10.59 -6.07 -6.53
C LEU A 144 -11.46 -4.85 -6.84
N THR A 145 -11.68 -3.96 -5.88
CA THR A 145 -12.73 -2.94 -5.95
C THR A 145 -12.21 -1.51 -6.00
N LEU A 146 -11.05 -1.23 -5.42
CA LEU A 146 -10.47 0.11 -5.39
C LEU A 146 -9.77 0.44 -6.71
N HIS A 147 -9.55 1.74 -6.91
CA HIS A 147 -8.62 2.21 -7.93
C HIS A 147 -7.22 1.60 -7.68
N PRO A 148 -6.46 1.17 -8.71
CA PRO A 148 -5.19 0.45 -8.52
C PRO A 148 -4.18 1.15 -7.61
N ARG A 149 -4.16 2.49 -7.64
CA ARG A 149 -3.36 3.33 -6.71
C ARG A 149 -3.68 3.04 -5.25
N ASP A 150 -4.97 3.08 -4.90
CA ASP A 150 -5.44 2.93 -3.52
C ASP A 150 -5.36 1.47 -3.08
N GLY A 151 -5.64 0.53 -4.01
CA GLY A 151 -5.42 -0.90 -3.79
C GLY A 151 -3.96 -1.25 -3.51
N LEU A 152 -3.00 -0.61 -4.19
CA LEU A 152 -1.57 -0.82 -3.94
C LEU A 152 -1.14 -0.33 -2.56
N VAL A 153 -1.67 0.82 -2.10
CA VAL A 153 -1.41 1.33 -0.75
C VAL A 153 -1.87 0.35 0.33
N VAL A 154 -3.09 -0.20 0.19
CA VAL A 154 -3.61 -1.22 1.12
C VAL A 154 -2.78 -2.50 1.03
N ALA A 155 -2.40 -2.95 -0.17
CA ALA A 155 -1.65 -4.18 -0.36
C ALA A 155 -0.22 -4.08 0.21
N ASP A 156 0.49 -2.96 -0.01
CA ASP A 156 1.81 -2.69 0.55
C ASP A 156 1.74 -2.68 2.09
N SER A 157 0.78 -1.93 2.64
CA SER A 157 0.61 -1.83 4.09
C SER A 157 0.20 -3.15 4.73
N GLY A 158 -0.71 -3.89 4.11
CA GLY A 158 -1.17 -5.19 4.60
C GLY A 158 -0.07 -6.25 4.54
N LEU A 159 0.69 -6.31 3.44
CA LEU A 159 1.88 -7.18 3.36
C LEU A 159 2.90 -6.83 4.44
N ARG A 160 3.11 -5.54 4.74
CA ARG A 160 4.02 -5.11 5.80
C ARG A 160 3.57 -5.59 7.17
N ILE A 161 2.27 -5.56 7.47
CA ILE A 161 1.71 -6.10 8.72
C ILE A 161 1.91 -7.63 8.79
N LEU A 162 1.63 -8.35 7.70
CA LEU A 162 1.75 -9.81 7.62
C LEU A 162 3.21 -10.29 7.69
N THR A 163 4.13 -9.55 7.09
CA THR A 163 5.52 -10.01 6.90
C THR A 163 6.50 -9.40 7.88
N ARG A 164 6.18 -8.23 8.46
CA ARG A 164 7.02 -7.44 9.36
C ARG A 164 8.46 -7.35 8.84
N PRO A 165 8.66 -6.79 7.64
CA PRO A 165 9.95 -6.82 6.99
C PRO A 165 10.96 -5.95 7.76
N ASP A 166 12.21 -6.37 7.75
CA ASP A 166 13.32 -5.58 8.26
C ASP A 166 14.19 -5.08 7.10
N ARG A 167 14.29 -3.76 6.96
CA ARG A 167 15.13 -3.12 5.92
C ARG A 167 16.63 -3.30 6.18
N TRP A 168 17.05 -3.51 7.42
CA TRP A 168 18.44 -3.80 7.77
C TRP A 168 18.82 -5.21 7.35
N HIS A 169 17.89 -6.16 7.47
CA HIS A 169 18.05 -7.56 7.10
C HIS A 169 17.11 -7.95 5.97
N ARG A 170 17.15 -7.18 4.87
CA ARG A 170 16.26 -7.37 3.72
C ARG A 170 16.24 -8.82 3.20
N PRO A 171 17.38 -9.52 3.01
CA PRO A 171 17.38 -10.90 2.50
C PRO A 171 16.53 -11.87 3.34
N ASP A 172 16.54 -11.72 4.66
CA ASP A 172 15.83 -12.59 5.59
C ASP A 172 14.31 -12.45 5.45
N SER A 173 13.87 -11.22 5.14
CA SER A 173 12.45 -10.91 4.91
C SER A 173 11.95 -11.43 3.56
N LEU A 174 12.81 -11.55 2.54
CA LEU A 174 12.39 -11.89 1.17
C LEU A 174 11.72 -13.26 1.03
N ARG A 175 12.06 -14.23 1.87
CA ARG A 175 11.39 -15.55 1.84
C ARG A 175 9.94 -15.43 2.29
N ARG A 176 9.71 -14.88 3.49
CA ARG A 176 8.37 -14.67 4.05
C ARG A 176 7.48 -13.81 3.16
N ILE A 177 8.05 -12.73 2.58
CA ILE A 177 7.32 -11.85 1.66
C ILE A 177 6.84 -12.62 0.42
N ARG A 178 7.69 -13.48 -0.16
CA ARG A 178 7.31 -14.29 -1.32
C ARG A 178 6.22 -15.30 -0.97
N GLU A 179 6.34 -15.97 0.17
CA GLU A 179 5.36 -16.95 0.65
C GLU A 179 3.98 -16.31 0.86
N VAL A 180 3.91 -15.20 1.61
CA VAL A 180 2.64 -14.49 1.85
C VAL A 180 2.04 -13.97 0.54
N ARG A 181 2.85 -13.38 -0.35
CA ARG A 181 2.36 -12.90 -1.66
C ARG A 181 1.81 -14.06 -2.49
N GLN A 182 2.47 -15.22 -2.50
CA GLN A 182 2.01 -16.40 -3.22
C GLN A 182 0.68 -16.92 -2.66
N GLN A 183 0.52 -16.95 -1.33
CA GLN A 183 -0.73 -17.34 -0.68
C GLN A 183 -1.89 -16.41 -1.09
N LEU A 184 -1.69 -15.09 -1.08
CA LEU A 184 -2.70 -14.12 -1.53
C LEU A 184 -3.04 -14.31 -3.03
N GLN A 185 -2.04 -14.58 -3.88
CA GLN A 185 -2.26 -14.85 -5.29
C GLN A 185 -3.08 -16.14 -5.51
N ILE A 186 -2.80 -17.21 -4.75
CA ILE A 186 -3.57 -18.46 -4.81
C ILE A 186 -5.03 -18.22 -4.38
N ARG A 187 -5.25 -17.42 -3.33
CA ARG A 187 -6.61 -17.06 -2.90
C ARG A 187 -7.37 -16.27 -3.98
N LEU A 188 -6.70 -15.34 -4.68
CA LEU A 188 -7.29 -14.65 -5.83
C LEU A 188 -7.65 -15.57 -7.01
N VAL A 189 -6.98 -16.71 -7.21
CA VAL A 189 -7.36 -17.67 -8.26
C VAL A 189 -8.79 -18.17 -8.05
N ARG A 190 -9.20 -18.36 -6.78
CA ARG A 190 -10.56 -18.80 -6.40
C ARG A 190 -11.62 -17.71 -6.64
N ARG A 191 -11.22 -16.47 -6.91
CA ARG A 191 -12.09 -15.32 -7.24
C ARG A 191 -12.24 -15.11 -8.75
N ARG A 192 -11.94 -16.12 -9.57
CA ARG A 192 -12.03 -16.02 -11.04
C ARG A 192 -13.42 -15.55 -11.47
N GLY A 193 -13.46 -14.63 -12.44
CA GLY A 193 -14.70 -14.06 -12.95
C GLY A 193 -15.18 -12.80 -12.21
N HIS A 194 -14.60 -12.48 -11.05
CA HIS A 194 -14.93 -11.24 -10.35
C HIS A 194 -14.48 -10.01 -11.16
N ARG A 195 -15.31 -8.95 -11.15
CA ARG A 195 -14.92 -7.66 -11.71
C ARG A 195 -13.66 -7.16 -10.98
N GLY A 196 -12.68 -6.64 -11.72
CA GLY A 196 -11.43 -6.15 -11.15
C GLY A 196 -10.36 -7.22 -10.90
N ILE A 197 -10.59 -8.49 -11.22
CA ILE A 197 -9.59 -9.57 -10.98
C ILE A 197 -8.25 -9.32 -11.68
N ARG A 198 -8.26 -8.71 -12.87
CA ARG A 198 -7.02 -8.35 -13.59
C ARG A 198 -6.24 -7.27 -12.83
N THR A 199 -6.94 -6.26 -12.34
CA THR A 199 -6.37 -5.19 -11.50
C THR A 199 -5.81 -5.77 -10.21
N ALA A 200 -6.57 -6.61 -9.50
CA ALA A 200 -6.15 -7.20 -8.24
C ALA A 200 -4.86 -8.02 -8.38
N ARG A 201 -4.75 -8.83 -9.45
CA ARG A 201 -3.53 -9.60 -9.75
C ARG A 201 -2.33 -8.70 -9.99
N ALA A 202 -2.51 -7.61 -10.75
CA ALA A 202 -1.45 -6.66 -11.02
C ALA A 202 -1.02 -5.92 -9.73
N VAL A 203 -1.98 -5.48 -8.91
CA VAL A 203 -1.71 -4.86 -7.61
C VAL A 203 -0.88 -5.80 -6.72
N LEU A 204 -1.30 -7.05 -6.53
CA LEU A 204 -0.55 -8.01 -5.70
C LEU A 204 0.81 -8.39 -6.26
N ALA A 205 0.95 -8.44 -7.59
CA ALA A 205 2.24 -8.71 -8.24
C ALA A 205 3.26 -7.60 -7.96
N HIS A 206 2.79 -6.35 -7.81
CA HIS A 206 3.64 -5.18 -7.60
C HIS A 206 3.70 -4.67 -6.14
N ALA A 207 2.90 -5.27 -5.25
CA ALA A 207 2.89 -4.90 -3.85
C ALA A 207 4.23 -5.22 -3.17
N ASP A 208 4.76 -4.28 -2.39
CA ASP A 208 6.06 -4.33 -1.74
C ASP A 208 5.96 -3.78 -0.31
N PRO A 209 6.17 -4.63 0.70
CA PRO A 209 5.98 -4.24 2.10
C PRO A 209 7.08 -3.30 2.63
N PHE A 210 8.10 -3.00 1.83
CA PHE A 210 9.11 -1.99 2.15
C PHE A 210 8.63 -0.55 1.87
N ALA A 211 7.48 -0.35 1.22
CA ALA A 211 6.84 0.97 1.20
C ALA A 211 6.23 1.26 2.59
N GLU A 212 6.75 2.27 3.28
CA GLU A 212 6.42 2.52 4.68
C GLU A 212 5.27 3.52 4.86
N SER A 213 4.87 4.21 3.78
CA SER A 213 3.82 5.21 3.79
C SER A 213 2.95 5.19 2.53
N ALA A 214 1.71 5.70 2.63
CA ALA A 214 0.82 5.81 1.47
C ALA A 214 1.42 6.65 0.32
N PRO A 215 2.08 7.81 0.56
CA PRO A 215 2.76 8.55 -0.51
C PRO A 215 3.85 7.74 -1.24
N GLU A 216 4.62 6.91 -0.54
CA GLU A 216 5.61 6.02 -1.17
C GLU A 216 4.94 5.00 -2.10
N SER A 217 3.88 4.33 -1.63
CA SER A 217 3.09 3.41 -2.46
C SER A 217 2.47 4.12 -3.67
N VAL A 218 2.00 5.35 -3.53
CA VAL A 218 1.49 6.14 -4.64
C VAL A 218 2.59 6.51 -5.63
N LEU A 219 3.79 6.89 -5.18
CA LEU A 219 4.90 7.18 -6.09
C LEU A 219 5.35 5.92 -6.86
N ARG A 220 5.34 4.75 -6.20
CA ARG A 220 5.55 3.45 -6.86
C ARG A 220 4.49 3.19 -7.93
N TRP A 221 3.22 3.44 -7.62
CA TRP A 221 2.12 3.33 -8.60
C TRP A 221 2.27 4.29 -9.79
N ILE A 222 2.71 5.54 -9.54
CA ILE A 222 3.00 6.50 -10.62
C ILE A 222 4.11 5.95 -11.53
N ALA A 223 5.17 5.40 -10.95
CA ALA A 223 6.26 4.81 -11.74
C ALA A 223 5.76 3.65 -12.62
N LEU A 224 5.01 2.70 -12.04
CA LEU A 224 4.40 1.58 -12.76
C LEU A 224 3.47 2.03 -13.88
N SER A 225 2.56 2.94 -13.58
CA SER A 225 1.54 3.40 -14.54
C SER A 225 2.14 4.17 -15.71
N ARG A 226 3.31 4.77 -15.54
CA ARG A 226 4.05 5.50 -16.59
C ARG A 226 5.13 4.67 -17.28
N GLY A 227 5.22 3.36 -17.00
CA GLY A 227 6.23 2.49 -17.58
C GLY A 227 7.65 2.83 -17.17
N LEU A 228 7.82 3.58 -16.08
CA LEU A 228 9.12 3.82 -15.49
C LEU A 228 9.62 2.53 -14.83
N PRO A 229 10.94 2.35 -14.72
CA PRO A 229 11.49 1.26 -13.93
C PRO A 229 10.97 1.31 -12.51
N MET A 230 10.83 0.14 -11.88
CA MET A 230 10.39 0.08 -10.50
C MET A 230 11.43 0.64 -9.55
N PRO A 231 11.07 1.62 -8.68
CA PRO A 231 11.98 2.05 -7.63
C PRO A 231 12.18 0.91 -6.61
N VAL A 232 13.38 0.89 -6.04
CA VAL A 232 13.68 0.11 -4.85
C VAL A 232 13.21 0.91 -3.64
N ALA A 233 12.20 0.41 -2.92
CA ALA A 233 11.77 0.97 -1.65
C ALA A 233 12.83 0.73 -0.56
N GLN A 234 13.06 1.70 0.32
CA GLN A 234 14.07 1.66 1.37
C GLN A 234 15.45 1.28 0.78
N LEU A 235 15.90 2.05 -0.22
CA LEU A 235 17.17 1.83 -0.89
C LEU A 235 18.32 2.14 0.08
N ARG A 236 19.12 1.13 0.40
CA ARG A 236 20.27 1.26 1.28
C ARG A 236 21.37 2.14 0.66
N VAL A 237 21.82 3.14 1.40
CA VAL A 237 22.86 4.10 1.03
C VAL A 237 23.98 4.04 2.06
N GLU A 238 25.17 3.62 1.62
CA GLU A 238 26.38 3.67 2.45
C GLU A 238 27.03 5.05 2.34
N THR A 239 27.32 5.67 3.47
CA THR A 239 28.01 6.96 3.55
C THR A 239 29.12 6.87 4.58
N SER A 240 30.06 7.83 4.57
CA SER A 240 31.08 7.96 5.62
C SER A 240 30.50 8.17 7.03
N ARG A 241 29.23 8.55 7.14
CA ARG A 241 28.51 8.77 8.40
C ARG A 241 27.68 7.56 8.84
N GLY A 242 27.77 6.45 8.11
CA GLY A 242 26.99 5.24 8.34
C GLY A 242 25.99 4.95 7.23
N VAL A 243 25.13 3.96 7.52
CA VAL A 243 24.13 3.44 6.58
C VAL A 243 22.81 4.18 6.77
N PHE A 244 22.26 4.67 5.66
CA PHE A 244 20.95 5.31 5.58
C PHE A 244 20.07 4.55 4.59
N PHE A 245 18.77 4.82 4.62
CA PHE A 245 17.80 4.27 3.67
C PHE A 245 17.02 5.42 3.07
N SER A 246 16.97 5.45 1.74
CA SER A 246 16.08 6.35 1.02
C SER A 246 14.73 5.71 0.81
N ASP A 247 13.66 6.48 0.99
CA ASP A 247 12.30 5.95 0.90
C ASP A 247 12.07 5.21 -0.43
N LEU A 248 12.49 5.82 -1.54
CA LEU A 248 12.50 5.20 -2.87
C LEU A 248 13.77 5.58 -3.64
N GLY A 249 14.27 4.66 -4.46
CA GLY A 249 15.37 5.00 -5.37
C GLY A 249 15.39 4.20 -6.67
N TRP A 250 15.91 4.84 -7.72
CA TRP A 250 16.15 4.23 -9.04
C TRP A 250 17.63 4.15 -9.30
N ILE A 251 18.10 3.00 -9.81
CA ILE A 251 19.47 2.82 -10.26
C ILE A 251 19.41 2.64 -11.78
N LEU A 252 19.80 3.68 -12.52
CA LEU A 252 19.84 3.68 -13.98
C LEU A 252 21.27 3.45 -14.45
N ARG A 253 21.47 2.52 -15.38
CA ARG A 253 22.80 2.19 -15.93
C ARG A 253 22.80 2.45 -17.44
N GLU A 254 23.80 3.18 -17.90
CA GLU A 254 24.18 3.27 -19.31
C GLU A 254 25.15 2.13 -19.58
N LEU A 255 24.84 1.30 -20.59
CA LEU A 255 25.66 0.16 -20.99
C LEU A 255 26.33 0.46 -22.33
N ASP A 256 27.52 -0.10 -22.57
CA ASP A 256 28.14 -0.11 -23.89
C ASP A 256 27.54 -1.20 -24.79
N GLY A 257 28.04 -1.29 -26.04
CA GLY A 257 27.63 -2.32 -27.00
C GLY A 257 27.98 -3.76 -26.60
N ALA A 258 28.89 -3.94 -25.63
CA ALA A 258 29.26 -5.23 -25.07
C ALA A 258 28.51 -5.57 -23.76
N GLY A 259 27.63 -4.66 -23.29
CA GLY A 259 26.86 -4.82 -22.06
C GLY A 259 27.57 -4.36 -20.78
N SER A 260 28.76 -3.77 -20.87
CA SER A 260 29.49 -3.22 -19.72
C SER A 260 28.90 -1.89 -19.28
N VAL A 261 28.88 -1.64 -17.96
CA VAL A 261 28.32 -0.39 -17.41
C VAL A 261 29.27 0.78 -17.67
N LEU A 262 28.89 1.69 -18.57
CA LEU A 262 29.59 2.95 -18.83
C LEU A 262 29.37 3.96 -17.72
N ARG A 263 28.12 4.07 -17.24
CA ARG A 263 27.71 5.04 -16.24
C ARG A 263 26.56 4.51 -15.40
N SER A 264 26.56 4.83 -14.12
CA SER A 264 25.41 4.59 -13.23
C SER A 264 24.92 5.91 -12.64
N ILE A 265 23.61 6.14 -12.65
CA ILE A 265 22.96 7.29 -12.02
C ILE A 265 21.93 6.75 -11.03
N THR A 266 22.03 7.17 -9.77
CA THR A 266 21.04 6.83 -8.75
C THR A 266 20.17 8.04 -8.44
N PHE A 267 18.86 7.90 -8.59
CA PHE A 267 17.88 8.90 -8.18
C PHE A 267 17.27 8.48 -6.84
N HIS A 268 17.31 9.37 -5.86
CA HIS A 268 16.71 9.16 -4.54
C HIS A 268 15.49 10.06 -4.41
N ALA A 269 14.38 9.49 -3.94
CA ALA A 269 13.17 10.22 -3.58
C ALA A 269 12.89 9.97 -2.10
N GLU A 270 12.83 11.06 -1.33
CA GLU A 270 12.55 11.05 0.10
C GLU A 270 11.23 11.79 0.35
N PHE A 271 10.37 11.20 1.14
CA PHE A 271 9.14 11.81 1.65
C PHE A 271 9.38 12.35 3.06
N ASP A 272 9.91 13.57 3.16
CA ASP A 272 9.94 14.31 4.44
C ASP A 272 8.55 14.88 4.71
N GLY A 273 7.65 14.03 5.23
CA GLY A 273 6.27 14.40 5.50
C GLY A 273 6.15 15.63 6.42
N ARG A 274 5.14 16.47 6.18
CA ARG A 274 4.75 17.61 7.04
C ARG A 274 4.34 17.19 8.47
N VAL A 275 4.24 15.89 8.75
CA VAL A 275 3.95 15.28 10.06
C VAL A 275 5.11 15.45 11.07
N LYS A 276 6.31 15.81 10.61
CA LYS A 276 7.46 16.11 11.49
C LYS A 276 7.36 17.44 12.25
N TYR A 277 6.32 18.25 12.02
CA TYR A 277 6.17 19.59 12.60
C TYR A 277 5.08 19.73 13.67
N LEU A 278 4.35 18.66 14.04
CA LEU A 278 3.13 18.79 14.86
C LEU A 278 3.01 17.80 16.04
N GLY A 279 4.13 17.41 16.66
CA GLY A 279 4.14 16.60 17.89
C GLY A 279 4.60 17.40 19.14
N PRO A 280 3.90 17.33 20.29
CA PRO A 280 4.24 18.11 21.50
C PRO A 280 5.45 17.60 22.31
N ARG A 281 6.27 16.72 21.73
CA ARG A 281 7.61 16.38 22.23
C ARG A 281 8.62 16.52 21.10
N ALA A 282 8.83 17.77 20.69
CA ALA A 282 9.92 18.16 19.81
C ALA A 282 11.26 17.97 20.53
N SER A 283 11.79 16.75 20.53
CA SER A 283 13.24 16.63 20.37
C SER A 283 13.50 16.95 18.91
N THR A 284 14.18 18.08 18.66
CA THR A 284 14.60 18.50 17.33
C THR A 284 15.25 17.31 16.63
N PRO A 285 14.64 16.71 15.60
CA PRO A 285 15.36 15.71 14.81
C PRO A 285 16.49 16.50 14.17
N ARG A 286 17.76 16.15 14.43
CA ARG A 286 18.87 16.70 13.65
C ARG A 286 18.50 16.49 12.19
N ARG A 287 18.18 17.59 11.50
CA ARG A 287 18.09 17.63 10.04
C ARG A 287 19.36 16.94 9.55
N PRO A 288 19.30 16.00 8.60
CA PRO A 288 20.49 15.70 7.83
C PRO A 288 20.84 17.02 7.13
N SER A 289 21.75 17.77 7.73
CA SER A 289 22.40 18.89 7.08
C SER A 289 23.25 18.25 5.97
N TRP A 290 22.68 18.14 4.78
CA TRP A 290 23.47 18.01 3.58
C TRP A 290 24.20 19.34 3.41
N PRO A 291 25.54 19.40 3.54
CA PRO A 291 26.26 20.64 3.30
C PRO A 291 25.97 21.10 1.87
N ARG A 292 25.69 22.40 1.70
CA ARG A 292 25.44 23.04 0.39
C ARG A 292 26.61 22.94 -0.58
N SER A 293 27.73 22.43 -0.11
CA SER A 293 28.91 22.06 -0.87
C SER A 293 29.72 21.14 0.03
N CYS A 294 29.91 19.89 -0.38
CA CYS A 294 31.03 19.11 0.13
C CYS A 294 32.28 19.85 -0.35
N GLY A 295 32.95 20.59 0.55
CA GLY A 295 34.25 21.16 0.24
C GLY A 295 35.21 20.03 -0.11
N ASN A 296 35.78 20.10 -1.32
CA ASN A 296 36.99 19.43 -1.84
C ASN A 296 37.44 18.10 -1.20
N THR A 297 36.52 17.17 -0.95
CA THR A 297 36.86 15.77 -0.69
C THR A 297 36.08 14.94 -1.71
N PRO A 298 36.74 14.14 -2.56
CA PRO A 298 36.10 13.51 -3.70
C PRO A 298 35.15 12.39 -3.24
N CYS A 299 33.90 12.73 -2.99
CA CYS A 299 32.81 11.79 -3.16
C CYS A 299 32.66 11.57 -4.67
N ALA A 300 32.94 10.36 -5.15
CA ALA A 300 32.96 10.01 -6.56
C ALA A 300 31.60 10.18 -7.29
N SER A 301 30.55 10.59 -6.58
CA SER A 301 29.21 10.82 -7.10
C SER A 301 28.76 12.27 -6.84
N ARG A 302 28.51 13.02 -7.92
CA ARG A 302 27.87 14.33 -7.85
C ARG A 302 26.40 14.15 -7.43
N VAL A 303 26.07 14.50 -6.18
CA VAL A 303 24.69 14.49 -5.68
C VAL A 303 24.06 15.86 -5.96
N THR A 304 22.99 15.89 -6.75
CA THR A 304 22.22 17.12 -7.03
C THR A 304 20.86 17.02 -6.34
N ARG A 305 20.55 17.97 -5.46
CA ARG A 305 19.25 18.08 -4.82
C ARG A 305 18.30 18.86 -5.73
N PHE A 306 17.12 18.30 -5.97
CA PHE A 306 16.00 19.00 -6.59
C PHE A 306 14.91 19.18 -5.54
N ASP A 307 14.48 20.41 -5.31
CA ASP A 307 13.23 20.71 -4.65
C ASP A 307 12.18 21.05 -5.71
N GLY A 308 10.90 20.75 -5.45
CA GLY A 308 9.81 20.96 -6.41
C GLY A 308 9.51 22.43 -6.75
N SER A 309 10.36 23.37 -6.31
CA SER A 309 10.21 24.82 -6.44
C SER A 309 10.73 25.38 -7.76
N SER A 310 11.27 24.57 -8.67
CA SER A 310 11.83 25.06 -9.94
C SER A 310 11.71 24.03 -11.07
N PRO A 311 10.66 24.11 -11.93
CA PRO A 311 10.55 23.25 -13.10
C PRO A 311 11.38 23.84 -14.24
N ARG A 312 12.67 23.48 -14.34
CA ARG A 312 13.39 23.58 -15.62
C ARG A 312 13.32 22.23 -16.32
N ILE A 313 12.36 22.13 -17.24
CA ILE A 313 12.23 20.98 -18.15
C ILE A 313 13.43 21.03 -19.11
N TYR A 314 14.38 20.10 -18.95
CA TYR A 314 15.47 19.94 -19.90
C TYR A 314 15.01 19.04 -21.06
N ALA A 315 15.31 19.43 -22.30
CA ALA A 315 14.92 18.69 -23.49
C ALA A 315 15.60 17.30 -23.55
N PRO A 316 14.92 16.24 -24.04
CA PRO A 316 15.45 14.89 -24.02
C PRO A 316 16.56 14.71 -25.06
N SER A 317 17.79 14.40 -24.60
CA SER A 317 18.80 13.78 -25.46
C SER A 317 18.44 12.32 -25.71
N ARG A 318 18.49 11.87 -26.96
CA ARG A 318 18.21 10.49 -27.41
C ARG A 318 19.26 9.48 -26.91
N ARG A 319 19.32 9.20 -25.61
CA ARG A 319 20.14 8.12 -25.03
C ARG A 319 19.24 7.13 -24.30
N ARG A 320 19.38 5.84 -24.64
CA ARG A 320 18.64 4.74 -24.02
C ARG A 320 19.34 4.36 -22.72
N PHE A 321 18.65 4.52 -21.59
CA PHE A 321 19.08 4.00 -20.29
C PHE A 321 18.38 2.67 -20.02
N VAL A 322 19.10 1.71 -19.46
CA VAL A 322 18.54 0.42 -19.01
C VAL A 322 18.41 0.45 -17.50
N ALA A 323 17.31 -0.06 -16.99
CA ALA A 323 17.09 -0.21 -15.55
C ALA A 323 17.13 -1.68 -15.16
N CYS A 324 17.84 -1.99 -14.08
CA CYS A 324 17.92 -3.34 -13.54
C CYS A 324 17.18 -3.44 -12.22
N ALA A 325 16.41 -4.53 -12.05
CA ALA A 325 16.06 -5.06 -10.74
C ALA A 325 17.29 -5.74 -10.10
N ALA A 326 17.32 -5.83 -8.77
CA ALA A 326 18.43 -6.38 -7.97
C ALA A 326 18.88 -7.80 -8.42
N PRO A 327 20.16 -8.16 -8.27
CA PRO A 327 20.74 -9.33 -8.92
C PRO A 327 20.33 -10.65 -8.24
N SER A 328 19.74 -11.56 -9.01
CA SER A 328 19.85 -13.00 -8.77
C SER A 328 21.05 -13.55 -9.56
N ARG A 329 21.88 -14.35 -8.86
CA ARG A 329 23.21 -14.93 -9.20
C ARG A 329 23.43 -15.48 -10.64
N PRO A 330 24.71 -15.70 -11.05
CA PRO A 330 25.16 -15.61 -12.45
C PRO A 330 25.00 -16.90 -13.23
N ARG A 331 24.92 -16.80 -14.57
CA ARG A 331 25.29 -17.89 -15.47
C ARG A 331 26.19 -17.40 -16.60
N SER A 332 27.09 -18.30 -16.93
CA SER A 332 28.21 -18.27 -17.86
C SER A 332 27.81 -18.05 -19.33
N SER A 333 28.77 -17.47 -20.04
CA SER A 333 28.87 -17.24 -21.48
C SER A 333 28.58 -18.47 -22.35
N THR A 334 27.91 -18.25 -23.49
CA THR A 334 28.53 -18.27 -24.84
C THR A 334 27.61 -17.59 -25.83
N ASP A 335 28.25 -16.87 -26.75
CA ASP A 335 27.71 -15.93 -27.73
C ASP A 335 27.29 -16.62 -29.04
N SER A 336 26.20 -16.16 -29.64
CA SER A 336 26.09 -15.86 -31.08
C SER A 336 24.67 -15.39 -31.43
N GLY A 337 24.59 -14.20 -32.00
CA GLY A 337 23.35 -13.56 -32.39
C GLY A 337 22.70 -14.16 -33.62
N ARG A 338 21.43 -14.56 -33.49
CA ARG A 338 20.34 -14.31 -34.44
C ARG A 338 19.02 -14.55 -33.70
N TRP A 339 18.08 -13.62 -33.87
CA TRP A 339 16.75 -13.68 -33.25
C TRP A 339 15.94 -14.81 -33.90
N GLU A 340 15.90 -15.99 -33.28
CA GLU A 340 14.96 -17.07 -33.61
C GLU A 340 14.60 -17.83 -32.34
N ARG A 341 13.30 -18.04 -32.12
CA ARG A 341 12.76 -18.85 -31.02
C ARG A 341 13.03 -20.32 -31.32
N CYS A 342 13.94 -20.95 -30.59
CA CYS A 342 14.08 -22.41 -30.56
C CYS A 342 14.49 -22.88 -29.16
N CYS A 343 13.57 -23.52 -28.44
CA CYS A 343 13.91 -24.43 -27.34
C CYS A 343 14.36 -25.77 -27.94
N PRO A 344 15.41 -26.45 -27.41
CA PRO A 344 15.65 -27.84 -27.76
C PRO A 344 14.69 -28.75 -26.97
N VAL A 345 13.99 -29.61 -27.71
CA VAL A 345 13.20 -30.75 -27.21
C VAL A 345 14.12 -31.98 -27.20
N PRO A 346 14.18 -32.80 -26.13
CA PRO A 346 14.73 -34.16 -26.21
C PRO A 346 13.70 -35.13 -26.84
N PRO A 347 14.11 -36.19 -27.54
CA PRO A 347 13.21 -37.02 -28.36
C PRO A 347 12.43 -38.07 -27.55
N GLY A 348 11.19 -38.34 -27.98
CA GLY A 348 10.34 -39.51 -27.67
C GLY A 348 9.65 -39.48 -26.30
N ASP A 349 8.34 -39.73 -26.11
CA ASP A 349 7.34 -40.40 -26.94
C ASP A 349 5.91 -39.90 -26.66
N ALA A 350 5.03 -40.21 -27.59
CA ALA A 350 3.65 -39.77 -27.79
C ALA A 350 2.72 -39.85 -26.55
N ASP A 351 1.91 -38.82 -26.33
CA ASP A 351 0.44 -38.93 -26.47
C ASP A 351 -0.25 -37.54 -26.49
N GLY A 352 -1.32 -37.43 -27.28
CA GLY A 352 -1.95 -36.17 -27.65
C GLY A 352 -2.83 -35.54 -26.56
N ARG A 353 -2.72 -34.20 -26.41
CA ARG A 353 -3.83 -33.26 -26.16
C ARG A 353 -3.33 -31.81 -26.22
N ARG A 354 -3.98 -31.00 -27.07
CA ARG A 354 -3.70 -29.56 -27.26
C ARG A 354 -3.99 -28.79 -25.98
N SER A 355 -3.02 -28.01 -25.48
CA SER A 355 -3.25 -26.93 -24.51
C SER A 355 -2.77 -25.61 -25.12
N THR A 356 -3.60 -24.57 -25.01
CA THR A 356 -3.37 -23.23 -25.55
C THR A 356 -2.49 -22.42 -24.61
N ASP A 357 -1.38 -21.91 -25.15
CA ASP A 357 -0.41 -20.99 -24.54
C ASP A 357 -1.05 -19.74 -23.91
N THR A 358 -0.59 -19.39 -22.71
CA THR A 358 -0.90 -18.12 -22.03
C THR A 358 0.34 -17.24 -21.97
N ALA A 359 0.46 -16.32 -22.92
CA ALA A 359 1.39 -15.20 -22.86
C ALA A 359 0.99 -14.24 -21.72
N SER A 360 1.96 -13.77 -20.93
CA SER A 360 1.77 -12.68 -19.97
C SER A 360 1.39 -11.39 -20.69
N PRO A 361 0.26 -10.75 -20.37
CA PRO A 361 -0.11 -9.50 -21.03
C PRO A 361 0.63 -8.32 -20.38
N ALA A 362 1.29 -7.51 -21.20
CA ALA A 362 1.61 -6.13 -20.84
C ALA A 362 0.28 -5.39 -20.59
N ILE A 363 0.00 -5.05 -19.33
CA ILE A 363 -1.21 -4.32 -18.95
C ILE A 363 -0.94 -2.83 -19.08
N TRP A 364 -1.59 -2.21 -20.06
CA TRP A 364 -1.66 -0.76 -20.19
C TRP A 364 -2.71 -0.23 -19.21
N TRP A 365 -2.29 0.60 -18.27
CA TRP A 365 -3.19 1.31 -17.36
C TRP A 365 -3.85 2.47 -18.12
N ARG A 366 -5.18 2.44 -18.29
CA ARG A 366 -5.91 3.67 -18.64
C ARG A 366 -5.99 4.55 -17.39
N CYS A 367 -5.47 5.77 -17.50
CA CYS A 367 -5.58 6.82 -16.48
C CYS A 367 -7.03 7.24 -16.26
#